data_AF-A0A5C5TKT1-F1
#
_entry.id   AF-A0A5C5TKT1-F1
#
_cell.length_a   1.000
_cell.length_b   1.000
_cell.length_c   1.000
_cell.angle_alpha   90.00
_cell.angle_beta   90.00
_cell.angle_gamma   90.00
#
_symmetry.space_group_name_H-M   'P 1'
#
loop_
_entity.id
_entity.type
_entity.pdbx_description
1 polymer ?
#
loop_
_entity_poly.entity_id
_entity_poly.type
_entity_poly.pdbx_seq_one_letter_code
_entity_poly.pdbx_strand_id
1 'polypeptide(L)'
;MPRTFKEPVDWGFVPGPTFVESIGGALAAVDLWLKHTASDERVAPERMMAFDLRQRLAAVPQVPTAFQVEEIMTAIRTVVDFAVKRKVVLLSDQAGS
;
A
#
# COMPACT_ATOMS: atom_id res chain seq x y z
N MET A 1 9.81 17.00 7.31
CA MET A 1 8.54 17.13 6.57
C MET A 1 7.96 15.74 6.37
N PRO A 2 6.69 15.47 6.73
CA PRO A 2 6.09 14.19 6.41
C PRO A 2 6.17 14.01 4.88
N ARG A 3 6.78 12.91 4.43
CA ARG A 3 6.88 12.59 3.00
C ARG A 3 5.49 12.17 2.54
N THR A 4 4.67 13.13 2.20
CA THR A 4 3.41 12.91 1.49
C THR A 4 3.75 12.47 0.07
N PHE A 5 3.15 11.37 -0.36
CA PHE A 5 3.19 10.98 -1.76
C PHE A 5 2.43 12.05 -2.55
N LYS A 6 3.01 12.56 -3.65
CA LYS A 6 2.45 13.68 -4.43
C LYS A 6 1.92 13.26 -5.81
N GLU A 7 2.13 12.00 -6.18
CA GLU A 7 1.78 11.40 -7.46
C GLU A 7 1.21 10.00 -7.19
N PRO A 8 0.42 9.39 -8.10
CA PRO A 8 -0.01 8.01 -7.95
C PRO A 8 1.21 7.14 -7.68
N VAL A 9 1.27 6.55 -6.49
CA VAL A 9 2.41 5.71 -6.12
C VAL A 9 2.15 4.34 -6.71
N ASP A 10 3.17 3.78 -7.35
CA ASP A 10 3.08 2.43 -7.84
C ASP A 10 3.01 1.45 -6.65
N TRP A 11 1.90 0.75 -6.49
CA TRP A 11 1.73 -0.29 -5.46
C TRP A 11 1.92 -1.65 -6.13
N GLY A 12 3.10 -1.83 -6.73
CA GLY A 12 3.41 -3.00 -7.55
C GLY A 12 2.81 -2.85 -8.96
N PHE A 13 1.87 -3.71 -9.34
CA PHE A 13 1.31 -3.73 -10.71
C PHE A 13 0.11 -2.81 -10.92
N VAL A 14 -0.37 -2.16 -9.86
CA VAL A 14 -1.58 -1.33 -9.88
C VAL A 14 -1.28 0.00 -9.19
N PRO A 15 -1.74 1.14 -9.74
CA PRO A 15 -1.58 2.43 -9.06
C PRO A 15 -2.30 2.45 -7.71
N GLY A 16 -1.63 2.99 -6.70
CA GLY A 16 -2.19 3.35 -5.40
C GLY A 16 -2.62 4.82 -5.32
N PRO A 17 -3.12 5.27 -4.16
CA PRO A 17 -3.65 6.61 -3.98
C PRO A 17 -2.57 7.69 -4.17
N THR A 18 -2.96 8.81 -4.76
CA THR A 18 -2.11 9.97 -5.03
C THR A 18 -1.66 10.67 -3.74
N PHE A 19 -2.51 10.70 -2.72
CA PHE A 19 -2.28 11.37 -1.43
C PHE A 19 -2.99 10.61 -0.30
N VAL A 20 -2.28 10.41 0.81
CA VAL A 20 -2.87 9.90 2.06
C VAL A 20 -2.71 10.98 3.12
N GLU A 21 -3.74 11.81 3.28
CA GLU A 21 -3.78 12.92 4.25
C GLU A 21 -4.52 12.55 5.53
N SER A 22 -5.21 11.41 5.53
CA SER A 22 -5.96 10.90 6.67
C SER A 22 -5.97 9.37 6.67
N ILE A 23 -6.25 8.79 7.83
CA ILE A 23 -6.41 7.35 8.01
C ILE A 23 -7.58 6.83 7.17
N GLY A 24 -8.68 7.57 7.10
CA GLY A 24 -9.82 7.22 6.25
C GLY A 24 -9.44 7.18 4.77
N GLY A 25 -8.66 8.15 4.29
CA GLY A 25 -8.12 8.15 2.93
C GLY A 25 -7.19 6.96 2.67
N ALA A 26 -6.35 6.61 3.64
CA ALA A 26 -5.50 5.42 3.57
C ALA A 26 -6.33 4.13 3.43
N LEU A 27 -7.37 3.99 4.27
CA LEU A 27 -8.22 2.80 4.29
C LEU A 27 -8.98 2.64 2.97
N ALA A 28 -9.61 3.71 2.48
CA ALA A 28 -10.35 3.70 1.22
C ALA A 28 -9.45 3.32 0.04
N ALA A 29 -8.19 3.76 0.06
CA ALA A 29 -7.24 3.44 -0.97
C ALA A 29 -6.78 1.97 -0.96
N VAL A 30 -6.53 1.42 0.24
CA VAL A 30 -6.23 -0.01 0.40
C VAL A 30 -7.40 -0.87 -0.04
N ASP A 31 -8.63 -0.48 0.30
CA ASP A 31 -9.86 -1.15 -0.15
C ASP A 31 -9.99 -1.16 -1.68
N LEU A 32 -9.73 -0.01 -2.32
CA LEU A 32 -9.79 0.10 -3.77
C LEU A 32 -8.73 -0.78 -4.44
N TRP A 33 -7.49 -0.78 -3.94
CA TRP A 33 -6.41 -1.60 -4.47
C TRP A 33 -6.70 -3.10 -4.32
N LEU A 34 -7.21 -3.53 -3.16
CA LEU A 34 -7.61 -4.93 -2.92
C LEU A 34 -8.75 -5.35 -3.86
N LYS A 35 -9.69 -4.45 -4.17
CA LYS A 35 -10.76 -4.70 -5.13
C LYS A 35 -10.23 -4.90 -6.55
N HIS A 36 -9.28 -4.07 -7.00
CA HIS A 36 -8.70 -4.19 -8.34
C HIS A 36 -7.80 -5.41 -8.52
N THR A 37 -7.19 -5.90 -7.43
CA THR A 37 -6.27 -7.05 -7.45
C THR A 37 -6.93 -8.37 -7.06
N ALA A 38 -8.25 -8.39 -6.87
CA ALA A 38 -8.98 -9.53 -6.28
C ALA A 38 -8.73 -10.89 -6.96
N SER A 39 -8.39 -10.88 -8.26
CA SER A 39 -8.18 -12.08 -9.07
C SER A 39 -6.77 -12.16 -9.68
N ASP A 40 -5.84 -11.28 -9.30
CA ASP A 40 -4.48 -11.26 -9.83
C ASP A 40 -3.54 -12.05 -8.91
N GLU A 41 -3.18 -13.26 -9.33
CA GLU A 41 -2.29 -14.15 -8.57
C GLU A 41 -0.85 -13.63 -8.47
N ARG A 42 -0.42 -12.76 -9.40
CA ARG A 42 0.95 -12.21 -9.42
C ARG A 42 1.24 -11.34 -8.20
N VAL A 43 0.18 -10.77 -7.60
CA VAL A 43 0.23 -9.88 -6.44
C VAL A 43 -0.35 -10.52 -5.17
N ALA A 44 -0.49 -11.84 -5.12
CA ALA A 44 -1.06 -12.52 -3.96
C ALA A 44 -0.32 -12.18 -2.64
N PRO A 45 1.02 -12.09 -2.60
CA PRO A 45 1.72 -11.71 -1.36
C PRO A 45 1.53 -10.24 -0.97
N GLU A 46 1.50 -9.32 -1.94
CA GLU A 46 1.16 -7.91 -1.72
C GLU A 46 -0.27 -7.77 -1.17
N ARG A 47 -1.20 -8.60 -1.63
CA ARG A 47 -2.57 -8.63 -1.11
C ARG A 47 -2.64 -9.05 0.34
N MET A 48 -1.86 -10.04 0.76
CA MET A 48 -1.79 -10.40 2.18
C MET A 48 -1.32 -9.22 3.03
N MET A 49 -0.25 -8.54 2.61
CA MET A 49 0.26 -7.36 3.31
C MET A 49 -0.75 -6.19 3.29
N ALA A 50 -1.47 -5.99 2.19
CA ALA A 50 -2.52 -4.98 2.08
C ALA A 50 -3.73 -5.32 2.96
N PHE A 51 -4.09 -6.60 3.13
CA PHE A 51 -5.13 -7.02 4.08
C PHE A 51 -4.73 -6.72 5.54
N ASP A 52 -3.49 -7.01 5.92
CA ASP A 52 -2.99 -6.68 7.25
C ASP A 52 -2.98 -5.16 7.49
N LEU A 53 -2.54 -4.40 6.49
CA LEU A 53 -2.58 -2.94 6.53
C LEU A 53 -4.01 -2.41 6.68
N ARG A 54 -4.96 -2.98 5.93
CA ARG A 54 -6.39 -2.65 6.03
C ARG A 54 -6.92 -2.86 7.45
N GLN A 55 -6.60 -3.99 8.07
CA GLN A 55 -7.04 -4.29 9.44
C GLN A 55 -6.45 -3.29 10.44
N ARG A 56 -5.16 -2.97 10.31
CA ARG A 56 -4.49 -1.97 11.15
C ARG A 56 -5.14 -0.60 11.00
N LEU A 57 -5.39 -0.15 9.78
CA LEU A 57 -6.04 1.14 9.49
C LEU A 57 -7.47 1.20 10.05
N ALA A 58 -8.24 0.12 9.91
CA ALA A 58 -9.62 0.04 10.42
C ALA A 58 -9.69 0.03 11.94
N ALA A 59 -8.61 -0.39 12.62
CA ALA A 59 -8.53 -0.42 14.09
C ALA A 59 -8.14 0.93 14.70
N VAL A 60 -7.71 1.92 13.91
CA VAL A 60 -7.22 3.18 14.45
C VAL A 60 -8.40 4.10 14.79
N PRO A 61 -8.42 4.71 15.99
CA PRO A 61 -9.45 5.67 16.36
C PRO A 61 -9.52 6.86 15.40
N GLN A 62 -10.70 7.50 15.32
CA GLN A 62 -10.89 8.66 14.44
C GLN A 62 -9.93 9.82 14.73
N VAL A 63 -9.52 9.97 16.00
CA VAL A 63 -8.48 10.91 16.42
C VAL A 63 -7.25 10.10 16.83
N PRO A 64 -6.31 9.83 15.89
CA PRO A 64 -5.12 9.06 16.17
C PRO A 64 -4.11 9.89 16.98
N THR A 65 -3.33 9.21 17.82
CA THR A 65 -2.14 9.81 18.44
C THR A 65 -1.03 9.98 17.39
N ALA A 66 -0.07 10.88 17.65
CA ALA A 66 1.08 11.06 16.77
C ALA A 66 1.86 9.76 16.52
N PHE A 67 2.00 8.92 17.56
CA PHE A 67 2.63 7.60 17.45
C PHE A 67 1.86 6.67 16.50
N GLN A 68 0.53 6.60 16.62
CA GLN A 68 -0.29 5.79 15.71
C GLN A 68 -0.18 6.28 14.26
N VAL A 69 -0.12 7.59 14.04
CA VAL A 69 0.12 8.16 12.71
C VAL A 69 1.47 7.70 12.15
N GLU A 70 2.54 7.75 12.95
CA GLU A 70 3.87 7.31 12.52
C GLU A 70 3.94 5.80 12.23
N GLU A 71 3.31 4.96 13.05
CA GLU A 71 3.22 3.51 12.82
C GLU A 71 2.49 3.19 11.51
N ILE A 72 1.36 3.86 11.25
CA ILE A 72 0.59 3.70 10.02
C ILE A 72 1.40 4.12 8.81
N MET A 73 2.06 5.28 8.87
CA MET A 73 2.89 5.78 7.78
C MET A 73 4.06 4.83 7.48
N THR A 74 4.62 4.23 8.52
CA THR A 74 5.66 3.21 8.39
C THR A 74 5.11 1.95 7.70
N ALA A 75 3.96 1.45 8.15
CA ALA A 75 3.32 0.28 7.57
C ALA A 75 2.97 0.48 6.08
N ILE A 76 2.39 1.62 5.72
CA ILE A 76 2.08 1.97 4.31
C ILE A 76 3.36 1.92 3.47
N ARG A 77 4.45 2.56 3.93
CA ARG A 77 5.74 2.54 3.21
C ARG A 77 6.29 1.14 3.02
N THR A 78 6.22 0.29 4.04
CA THR A 78 6.68 -1.10 3.94
C THR A 78 5.93 -1.89 2.87
N VAL A 79 4.60 -1.75 2.79
CA VAL A 79 3.80 -2.42 1.76
C VAL A 79 4.17 -1.94 0.35
N VAL A 80 4.29 -0.62 0.18
CA VAL A 80 4.68 0.00 -1.10
C VAL A 80 6.07 -0.45 -1.54
N ASP A 81 7.06 -0.34 -0.65
CA ASP A 81 8.44 -0.70 -0.95
C ASP A 81 8.57 -2.18 -1.33
N PHE A 82 7.82 -3.05 -0.67
CA PHE A 82 7.76 -4.47 -1.00
C PHE A 82 7.18 -4.70 -2.39
N ALA A 83 6.03 -4.11 -2.69
CA ALA A 83 5.33 -4.26 -3.97
C ALA A 83 6.17 -3.76 -5.15
N VAL A 84 6.83 -2.60 -5.00
CA VAL A 84 7.72 -2.02 -6.02
C VAL A 84 8.93 -2.92 -6.28
N LYS A 85 9.61 -3.37 -5.22
CA LYS A 85 10.78 -4.26 -5.37
C LYS A 85 10.42 -5.55 -6.08
N ARG A 86 9.28 -6.15 -5.74
CA ARG A 86 8.85 -7.41 -6.36
C ARG A 86 8.50 -7.21 -7.83
N LYS A 87 7.84 -6.12 -8.20
CA LYS A 87 7.61 -5.78 -9.61
C LYS A 87 8.91 -5.69 -10.40
N VAL A 88 9.93 -5.03 -9.85
CA VAL A 88 11.24 -4.93 -10.51
C VAL A 88 11.86 -6.31 -10.75
N VAL A 89 11.82 -7.20 -9.75
CA VAL A 89 12.32 -8.59 -9.88
C VAL A 89 11.56 -9.34 -10.98
N LEU A 90 10.22 -9.34 -10.94
CA LEU A 90 9.39 -10.05 -11.91
C LEU A 90 9.58 -9.54 -13.34
N LEU A 91 9.73 -8.23 -13.53
CA LEU A 91 9.99 -7.65 -14.85
C LEU A 91 11.40 -7.98 -15.36
N SER A 92 12.37 -8.10 -14.45
CA SER A 92 13.76 -8.47 -14.80
C SER A 92 13.84 -9.94 -15.25
N ASP A 93 13.13 -10.84 -14.57
CA ASP A 93 13.07 -12.26 -14.92
C ASP A 93 12.42 -12.49 -16.30
N GLN A 94 11.42 -11.68 -16.66
CA GLN A 94 10.76 -11.74 -17.98
C GLN A 94 11.60 -11.17 -19.12
N ALA A 95 12.54 -10.26 -18.84
CA ALA A 95 13.42 -9.66 -19.86
C ALA A 95 14.66 -10.51 -20.16
N GLY A 96 15.00 -11.47 -19.28
CA GLY A 96 16.14 -12.38 -19.43
C GLY A 96 15.80 -13.78 -19.94
N SER A 97 14.54 -14.04 -20.31
CA SER A 97 14.05 -15.32 -20.86
C SER A 97 13.81 -15.26 -22.36
#